data_AF-H0FFB3-F1
#
_entry.id   AF-H0FFB3-F1
#
_cell.length_a   1.000
_cell.length_b   1.000
_cell.length_c   1.000
_cell.angle_alpha   90.00
_cell.angle_beta   90.00
_cell.angle_gamma   90.00
#
_symmetry.space_group_name_H-M   'P 1'
#
loop_
_entity.id
_entity.type
_entity.pdbx_description
1 polymer ?
#
loop_
_entity_poly.entity_id
_entity_poly.type
_entity_poly.pdbx_seq_one_letter_code
_entity_poly.pdbx_strand_id
1 'polypeptide(L)'
;MSTAPAPEASVPHGWRKKVLPGFAGLIGPLWVRKEADGWAYGLQATADHLNPAGVVHGGLLTALLDHGLSAIAWEALGRRACVTVQLDTHFLATAREGQFLEVRGRVVRATASLVFMQGELSVAGEVVATGVAVLKALARPPAAA
;
A
#
# COMPACT_ATOMS: atom_id res chain seq x y z
N MET A 1 8.71 -32.39 -9.76
CA MET A 1 8.18 -31.36 -8.85
C MET A 1 8.85 -30.05 -9.22
N SER A 2 8.13 -29.15 -9.89
CA SER A 2 8.67 -27.86 -10.32
C SER A 2 8.83 -26.97 -9.10
N THR A 3 10.06 -26.63 -8.74
CA THR A 3 10.34 -25.58 -7.75
C THR A 3 9.75 -24.28 -8.29
N ALA A 4 8.69 -23.78 -7.65
CA ALA A 4 8.20 -22.44 -7.92
C ALA A 4 9.36 -21.45 -7.79
N PRO A 5 9.50 -20.48 -8.70
CA PRO A 5 10.57 -19.49 -8.60
C PRO A 5 10.45 -18.76 -7.25
N ALA A 6 11.60 -18.36 -6.68
CA ALA A 6 11.63 -17.59 -5.44
C ALA A 6 10.67 -16.39 -5.54
N PRO A 7 9.93 -16.02 -4.48
CA PRO A 7 8.91 -14.97 -4.52
C PRO A 7 9.44 -13.61 -5.02
N GLU A 8 10.76 -13.38 -4.95
CA GLU A 8 11.37 -12.16 -5.47
C GLU A 8 11.45 -12.12 -7.02
N ALA A 9 11.45 -13.28 -7.70
CA ALA A 9 11.50 -13.37 -9.15
C ALA A 9 10.15 -13.06 -9.84
N SER A 10 9.05 -13.00 -9.09
CA SER A 10 7.72 -12.63 -9.59
C SER A 10 7.43 -11.13 -9.49
N VAL A 11 8.35 -10.33 -8.94
CA VAL A 11 8.19 -8.88 -8.88
C VAL A 11 8.52 -8.27 -10.25
N PRO A 12 7.63 -7.44 -10.83
CA PRO A 12 7.91 -6.80 -12.11
C PRO A 12 9.17 -5.91 -12.08
N HIS A 13 9.73 -5.64 -13.25
CA HIS A 13 10.87 -4.73 -13.37
C HIS A 13 10.51 -3.29 -12.92
N GLY A 14 11.52 -2.56 -12.43
CA GLY A 14 11.39 -1.15 -12.04
C GLY A 14 10.90 -0.91 -10.60
N TRP A 15 10.59 -1.97 -9.86
CA TRP A 15 10.25 -1.90 -8.44
C TRP A 15 11.51 -1.93 -7.57
N ARG A 16 11.52 -1.13 -6.49
CA ARG A 16 12.60 -1.11 -5.49
C ARG A 16 12.09 -1.63 -4.16
N LYS A 17 12.80 -2.60 -3.59
CA LYS A 17 12.50 -3.18 -2.28
C LYS A 17 12.70 -2.15 -1.17
N LYS A 18 11.79 -2.14 -0.21
CA LYS A 18 11.80 -1.33 1.00
C LYS A 18 11.52 -2.22 2.20
N VAL A 19 12.55 -2.43 3.00
CA VAL A 19 12.42 -3.08 4.30
C VAL A 19 12.18 -1.98 5.33
N LEU A 20 11.05 -2.04 6.01
CA LEU A 20 10.64 -1.08 7.03
C LEU A 20 10.59 -1.79 8.39
N PRO A 21 10.83 -1.08 9.50
CA PRO A 21 10.63 -1.64 10.84
C PRO A 21 9.14 -1.70 11.21
N GLY A 22 8.85 -2.36 12.33
CA GLY A 22 7.50 -2.40 12.91
C GLY A 22 6.50 -3.16 12.04
N PHE A 23 5.23 -2.76 12.09
CA PHE A 23 4.14 -3.48 11.41
C PHE A 23 4.36 -3.63 9.89
N ALA A 24 4.84 -2.58 9.21
CA ALA A 24 5.15 -2.64 7.78
C ALA A 24 6.26 -3.64 7.44
N GLY A 25 7.16 -3.93 8.39
CA GLY A 25 8.16 -4.99 8.27
C GLY A 25 7.57 -6.39 8.46
N LEU A 26 6.59 -6.54 9.36
CA LEU A 26 5.90 -7.81 9.61
C LEU A 26 5.09 -8.30 8.39
N ILE A 27 4.50 -7.37 7.65
CA ILE A 27 3.77 -7.67 6.40
C ILE A 27 4.66 -7.51 5.15
N GLY A 28 5.91 -7.11 5.34
CA GLY A 28 6.80 -6.77 4.23
C GLY A 28 7.51 -7.98 3.62
N PRO A 29 8.48 -7.76 2.73
CA PRO A 29 8.99 -6.46 2.29
C PRO A 29 8.00 -5.71 1.39
N LEU A 30 7.98 -4.38 1.53
CA LEU A 30 7.23 -3.53 0.62
C LEU A 30 8.08 -3.19 -0.60
N TRP A 31 7.41 -2.81 -1.68
CA TRP A 31 8.03 -2.42 -2.94
C TRP A 31 7.52 -1.04 -3.33
N VAL A 32 8.37 -0.25 -3.95
CA VAL A 32 8.01 1.09 -4.42
C VAL A 32 8.52 1.34 -5.83
N ARG A 33 7.70 1.98 -6.65
CA ARG A 33 8.07 2.42 -7.99
C ARG A 33 7.62 3.87 -8.19
N LYS A 34 8.52 4.69 -8.75
CA LYS A 34 8.16 6.04 -9.18
C LYS A 34 7.49 5.94 -10.54
N GLU A 35 6.35 6.60 -10.70
CA GLU A 35 5.58 6.65 -11.94
C GLU A 35 5.42 8.11 -12.38
N ALA A 36 4.85 8.34 -13.58
CA ALA A 36 4.70 9.69 -14.12
C ALA A 36 3.85 10.59 -13.20
N ASP A 37 2.75 10.04 -12.67
CA ASP A 37 1.75 10.77 -11.88
C ASP A 37 1.92 10.59 -10.37
N GLY A 38 3.04 10.03 -9.92
CA GLY A 38 3.34 9.87 -8.49
C GLY A 38 4.11 8.60 -8.15
N TRP A 39 3.57 7.83 -7.22
CA TRP A 39 4.21 6.64 -6.67
C TRP A 39 3.24 5.46 -6.64
N ALA A 40 3.74 4.29 -6.99
CA ALA A 40 3.07 3.01 -6.77
C ALA A 40 3.77 2.24 -5.66
N TYR A 41 2.98 1.52 -4.87
CA TYR A 41 3.44 0.68 -3.77
C TYR A 41 3.02 -0.75 -4.02
N GLY A 42 3.79 -1.72 -3.55
CA GLY A 42 3.48 -3.11 -3.83
C GLY A 42 3.99 -4.07 -2.78
N LEU A 43 3.48 -5.28 -2.87
CA LEU A 43 3.79 -6.37 -1.97
C LEU A 43 3.69 -7.68 -2.75
N GLN A 44 4.70 -8.53 -2.58
CA GLN A 44 4.66 -9.88 -3.11
C GLN A 44 3.90 -10.77 -2.14
N ALA A 45 2.75 -11.30 -2.54
CA ALA A 45 1.98 -12.20 -1.69
C ALA A 45 2.71 -13.53 -1.49
N THR A 46 2.71 -14.04 -0.25
CA THR A 46 3.37 -15.28 0.19
C THR A 46 2.39 -16.10 1.06
N ALA A 47 2.77 -17.32 1.44
CA ALA A 47 1.96 -18.13 2.36
C ALA A 47 1.61 -17.42 3.68
N ASP A 48 2.52 -16.61 4.24
CA ASP A 48 2.31 -15.86 5.50
C ASP A 48 1.19 -14.81 5.40
N HIS A 49 0.82 -14.44 4.18
CA HIS A 49 -0.16 -13.41 3.86
C HIS A 49 -1.58 -13.97 3.66
N LEU A 50 -1.75 -15.29 3.73
CA LEU A 50 -3.01 -15.95 3.44
C LEU A 50 -3.93 -16.00 4.67
N ASN A 51 -5.23 -16.04 4.40
CA ASN A 51 -6.24 -16.39 5.39
C ASN A 51 -6.50 -17.91 5.40
N PRO A 52 -7.32 -18.44 6.33
CA PRO A 52 -7.63 -19.86 6.40
C PRO A 52 -8.29 -20.46 5.14
N ALA A 53 -8.81 -19.63 4.23
CA ALA A 53 -9.37 -20.08 2.94
C ALA A 53 -8.32 -20.17 1.82
N GLY A 54 -7.03 -19.92 2.11
CA GLY A 54 -5.93 -20.03 1.15
C GLY A 54 -5.84 -18.88 0.15
N VAL A 55 -6.49 -17.74 0.43
CA VAL A 55 -6.39 -16.50 -0.36
C VAL A 55 -5.79 -15.39 0.50
N VAL A 56 -5.28 -14.33 -0.13
CA VAL A 56 -4.67 -13.21 0.60
C VAL A 56 -5.68 -12.62 1.58
N HIS A 57 -5.26 -12.44 2.83
CA HIS A 57 -6.12 -11.94 3.89
C HIS A 57 -6.59 -10.50 3.58
N GLY A 58 -7.89 -10.23 3.71
CA GLY A 58 -8.45 -8.89 3.45
C GLY A 58 -7.77 -7.79 4.29
N GLY A 59 -7.43 -8.10 5.54
CA GLY A 59 -6.64 -7.21 6.41
C GLY A 59 -5.25 -6.85 5.86
N LEU A 60 -4.60 -7.73 5.11
CA LEU A 60 -3.34 -7.39 4.42
C LEU A 60 -3.60 -6.42 3.26
N LEU A 61 -4.62 -6.69 2.45
CA LEU A 61 -4.99 -5.80 1.34
C LEU A 61 -5.33 -4.40 1.87
N THR A 62 -6.09 -4.32 2.96
CA THR A 62 -6.40 -3.06 3.65
C THR A 62 -5.14 -2.40 4.20
N ALA A 63 -4.23 -3.13 4.84
CA ALA A 63 -2.98 -2.58 5.36
C ALA A 63 -2.08 -2.04 4.24
N LEU A 64 -2.01 -2.73 3.09
CA LEU A 64 -1.23 -2.27 1.94
C LEU A 64 -1.85 -1.02 1.30
N LEU A 65 -3.18 -0.98 1.17
CA LEU A 65 -3.92 0.21 0.74
C LEU A 65 -3.66 1.40 1.67
N ASP A 66 -3.78 1.19 2.98
CA ASP A 66 -3.50 2.20 4.00
C ASP A 66 -2.08 2.76 3.86
N HIS A 67 -1.09 1.87 3.77
CA HIS A 67 0.31 2.26 3.61
C HIS A 67 0.53 3.08 2.33
N GLY A 68 0.04 2.58 1.19
CA GLY A 68 0.21 3.24 -0.10
C GLY A 68 -0.45 4.63 -0.14
N LEU A 69 -1.71 4.73 0.32
CA LEU A 69 -2.42 6.01 0.36
C LEU A 69 -1.80 6.98 1.35
N SER A 70 -1.33 6.50 2.50
CA SER A 70 -0.63 7.31 3.49
C SER A 70 0.68 7.87 2.96
N ALA A 71 1.45 7.07 2.24
CA ALA A 71 2.71 7.51 1.66
C ALA A 71 2.50 8.54 0.54
N ILE A 72 1.46 8.38 -0.28
CA ILE A 72 1.08 9.37 -1.30
C ILE A 72 0.60 10.68 -0.65
N ALA A 73 -0.24 10.60 0.39
CA ALA A 73 -0.70 11.78 1.13
C ALA A 73 0.45 12.50 1.83
N TRP A 74 1.40 11.76 2.40
CA TRP A 74 2.60 12.32 3.01
C TRP A 74 3.44 13.13 2.00
N GLU A 75 3.65 12.62 0.79
CA GLU A 75 4.31 13.36 -0.29
C GLU A 75 3.52 14.63 -0.66
N ALA A 76 2.19 14.51 -0.84
CA ALA A 76 1.32 15.65 -1.17
C ALA A 76 1.30 16.74 -0.09
N LEU A 77 1.55 16.37 1.17
CA LEU A 77 1.66 17.29 2.30
C LEU A 77 3.07 17.89 2.47
N GLY A 78 3.96 17.76 1.48
CA GLY A 78 5.33 18.24 1.58
C GLY A 78 6.11 17.49 2.66
N ARG A 79 5.87 16.18 2.78
CA ARG A 79 6.52 15.26 3.72
C ARG A 79 6.23 15.58 5.19
N ARG A 80 5.10 16.23 5.45
CA ARG A 80 4.54 16.41 6.80
C ARG A 80 3.86 15.11 7.24
N ALA A 81 4.18 14.65 8.45
CA ALA A 81 3.59 13.45 9.02
C ALA A 81 2.06 13.51 9.03
N CYS A 82 1.41 12.42 8.69
CA CYS A 82 -0.03 12.26 8.71
C CYS A 82 -0.42 10.88 9.23
N VAL A 83 -1.64 10.76 9.72
CA VAL A 83 -2.21 9.50 10.22
C VAL A 83 -3.56 9.26 9.59
N THR A 84 -3.87 8.01 9.25
CA THR A 84 -5.20 7.62 8.78
C THR A 84 -6.20 7.76 9.93
N VAL A 85 -7.29 8.48 9.69
CA VAL A 85 -8.39 8.61 10.65
C VAL A 85 -9.63 7.82 10.23
N GLN A 86 -9.74 7.49 8.94
CA GLN A 86 -10.78 6.64 8.39
C GLN A 86 -10.27 6.02 7.08
N LEU A 87 -10.58 4.74 6.87
CA LEU A 87 -10.32 4.01 5.63
C LEU A 87 -11.47 3.04 5.38
N ASP A 88 -12.18 3.24 4.27
CA ASP A 88 -13.17 2.29 3.76
C ASP A 88 -12.52 1.47 2.65
N THR A 89 -12.59 0.14 2.76
CA THR A 89 -12.08 -0.79 1.75
C THR A 89 -13.21 -1.63 1.18
N HIS A 90 -13.30 -1.71 -0.15
CA HIS A 90 -14.20 -2.63 -0.84
C HIS A 90 -13.38 -3.72 -1.53
N PHE A 91 -13.68 -4.98 -1.24
CA PHE A 91 -13.03 -6.14 -1.86
C PHE A 91 -13.86 -6.58 -3.07
N LEU A 92 -13.26 -6.51 -4.26
CA LEU A 92 -13.92 -6.78 -5.54
C LEU A 92 -13.58 -8.16 -6.09
N ALA A 93 -12.37 -8.64 -5.82
CA ALA A 93 -11.89 -9.94 -6.27
C ALA A 93 -10.88 -10.54 -5.28
N THR A 94 -10.55 -11.82 -5.47
CA THR A 94 -9.56 -12.53 -4.65
C THR A 94 -8.15 -12.31 -5.17
N ALA A 95 -7.20 -12.10 -4.26
CA ALA A 95 -5.77 -12.19 -4.53
C ALA A 95 -5.21 -13.49 -3.94
N ARG A 96 -4.17 -14.03 -4.55
CA ARG A 96 -3.59 -15.36 -4.27
C ARG A 96 -2.11 -15.26 -3.96
N GLU A 97 -1.58 -16.29 -3.31
CA GLU A 97 -0.14 -16.47 -3.13
C GLU A 97 0.62 -16.35 -4.46
N GLY A 98 1.83 -15.79 -4.41
CA GLY A 98 2.68 -15.63 -5.59
C GLY A 98 2.29 -14.47 -6.50
N GLN A 99 1.14 -13.82 -6.27
CA GLN A 99 0.75 -12.63 -7.01
C GLN A 99 1.43 -11.38 -6.45
N PHE A 100 1.78 -10.47 -7.35
CA PHE A 100 2.28 -9.15 -6.98
C PHE A 100 1.11 -8.17 -6.86
N LEU A 101 0.94 -7.62 -5.67
CA LEU A 101 -0.11 -6.66 -5.33
C LEU A 101 0.41 -5.24 -5.58
N GLU A 102 -0.37 -4.41 -6.26
CA GLU A 102 -0.01 -3.04 -6.61
C GLU A 102 -1.06 -2.04 -6.14
N VAL A 103 -0.64 -1.09 -5.32
CA VAL A 103 -1.46 0.04 -4.85
C VAL A 103 -1.09 1.32 -5.59
N ARG A 104 -2.12 1.98 -6.11
CA ARG A 104 -2.06 3.35 -6.65
C ARG A 104 -3.17 4.19 -6.03
N GLY A 105 -2.98 5.49 -6.02
CA GLY A 105 -3.98 6.40 -5.50
C GLY A 105 -3.71 7.85 -5.83
N ARG A 106 -4.68 8.69 -5.51
CA ARG A 106 -4.62 10.13 -5.76
C ARG A 106 -5.28 10.91 -4.65
N VAL A 107 -4.84 12.15 -4.49
CA VAL A 107 -5.50 13.14 -3.64
C VAL A 107 -6.78 13.60 -4.34
N VAL A 108 -7.92 13.39 -3.69
CA VAL A 108 -9.22 13.91 -4.14
C VAL A 108 -9.38 15.35 -3.68
N ARG A 109 -8.99 15.63 -2.43
CA ARG A 109 -9.06 16.97 -1.84
C ARG A 109 -8.04 17.10 -0.71
N ALA A 110 -7.44 18.26 -0.59
CA ALA A 110 -6.64 18.64 0.58
C ALA A 110 -7.24 19.88 1.25
N THR A 111 -7.18 19.91 2.57
CA THR A 111 -7.54 21.05 3.42
C THR A 111 -6.34 21.41 4.32
N ALA A 112 -6.52 22.34 5.26
CA ALA A 112 -5.45 22.71 6.19
C ALA A 112 -4.99 21.54 7.11
N SER A 113 -5.87 20.59 7.41
CA SER A 113 -5.61 19.52 8.38
C SER A 113 -5.97 18.11 7.90
N LEU A 114 -6.79 17.97 6.85
CA LEU A 114 -7.24 16.68 6.32
C LEU A 114 -6.92 16.53 4.83
N VAL A 115 -6.55 15.32 4.43
CA VAL A 115 -6.36 14.89 3.04
C VAL A 115 -7.30 13.73 2.75
N PHE A 116 -8.09 13.87 1.68
CA PHE A 116 -9.04 12.88 1.20
C PHE A 116 -8.42 12.16 0.01
N MET A 117 -8.34 10.84 0.10
CA MET A 117 -7.66 9.97 -0.85
C MET A 117 -8.64 8.99 -1.47
N GLN A 118 -8.38 8.64 -2.73
CA GLN A 118 -8.95 7.45 -3.35
C GLN A 118 -7.83 6.62 -3.94
N GLY A 119 -7.93 5.31 -3.81
CA GLY A 119 -6.98 4.37 -4.37
C GLY A 119 -7.57 3.04 -4.73
N GLU A 120 -6.73 2.25 -5.38
CA GLU A 120 -7.03 0.91 -5.84
C GLU A 120 -5.82 0.01 -5.59
N LEU A 121 -6.12 -1.25 -5.30
CA LEU A 121 -5.18 -2.34 -5.23
C LEU A 121 -5.50 -3.27 -6.39
N SER A 122 -4.49 -3.54 -7.22
CA SER A 122 -4.60 -4.35 -8.43
C SER A 122 -3.60 -5.50 -8.42
N VAL A 123 -3.90 -6.51 -9.22
CA VAL A 123 -3.02 -7.64 -9.51
C VAL A 123 -3.01 -7.84 -11.03
N ALA A 124 -1.83 -7.75 -11.64
CA ALA A 124 -1.67 -7.88 -13.09
C ALA A 124 -2.63 -6.97 -13.90
N GLY A 125 -2.90 -5.77 -13.39
CA GLY A 125 -3.79 -4.78 -14.01
C GLY A 125 -5.27 -4.88 -13.62
N GLU A 126 -5.70 -5.97 -12.98
CA GLU A 126 -7.09 -6.15 -12.54
C GLU A 126 -7.28 -5.63 -11.11
N VAL A 127 -8.29 -4.79 -10.88
CA VAL A 127 -8.57 -4.23 -9.55
C VAL A 127 -9.22 -5.29 -8.65
N VAL A 128 -8.58 -5.57 -7.52
CA VAL A 128 -9.07 -6.56 -6.54
C VAL A 128 -9.63 -5.90 -5.28
N ALA A 129 -9.22 -4.66 -4.98
CA ALA A 129 -9.81 -3.86 -3.92
C ALA A 129 -9.72 -2.36 -4.21
N THR A 130 -10.65 -1.57 -3.68
CA THR A 130 -10.62 -0.11 -3.73
C THR A 130 -10.62 0.48 -2.33
N GLY A 131 -10.02 1.65 -2.15
CA GLY A 131 -9.96 2.35 -0.87
C GLY A 131 -10.36 3.82 -0.98
N VAL A 132 -11.10 4.32 0.01
CA VAL A 132 -11.29 5.75 0.26
C VAL A 132 -10.76 6.03 1.66
N ALA A 133 -9.80 6.95 1.77
CA ALA A 133 -9.14 7.24 3.03
C ALA A 133 -9.18 8.73 3.36
N VAL A 134 -9.26 9.02 4.66
CA VAL A 134 -9.06 10.36 5.20
C VAL A 134 -7.84 10.32 6.11
N LEU A 135 -6.89 11.20 5.82
CA LEU A 135 -5.68 11.36 6.61
C LEU A 135 -5.65 12.71 7.30
N LYS A 136 -5.20 12.73 8.55
CA LYS A 136 -4.98 13.94 9.32
C LYS A 136 -3.51 14.30 9.35
N ALA A 137 -3.18 15.50 8.88
CA ALA A 137 -1.84 16.06 9.00
C ALA A 137 -1.54 16.36 10.47
N LEU A 138 -0.44 15.82 11.00
CA LEU A 138 0.02 16.07 12.36
C LEU A 138 0.70 17.43 12.45
N ALA A 139 0.63 18.10 13.61
CA ALA A 139 1.41 19.31 13.83
C ALA A 139 2.90 19.03 13.59
N ARG A 140 3.64 19.99 13.00
CA ARG A 140 5.09 19.85 12.93
C ARG A 140 5.60 19.87 14.38
N PRO A 141 6.47 18.92 14.78
CA PRO A 141 7.10 19.00 16.10
C PRO A 141 7.78 20.37 16.21
N PRO A 142 7.78 21.01 17.40
CA PRO A 142 8.60 22.20 17.60
C PRO A 142 10.04 21.88 17.20
N ALA A 143 10.72 22.82 16.56
CA ALA A 143 12.13 22.65 16.22
C ALA A 143 12.90 22.32 17.50
N ALA A 144 13.75 21.29 17.47
CA ALA A 144 14.64 21.01 18.58
C ALA A 144 15.46 22.29 18.86
N ALA A 145 15.40 22.76 20.11
CA ALA A 145 16.17 23.91 20.59
C ALA A 145 17.67 23.61 20.62
#